data_AF-A0A183H3I7-F1
#
_entry.id   AF-A0A183H3I7-F1
#
_cell.length_a   1.000
_cell.length_b   1.000
_cell.length_c   1.000
_cell.angle_alpha   90.00
_cell.angle_beta   90.00
_cell.angle_gamma   90.00
#
_symmetry.space_group_name_H-M   'P 1'
#
loop_
_entity.id
_entity.type
_entity.pdbx_description
1 polymer ?
#
loop_
_entity_poly.entity_id
_entity_poly.type
_entity_poly.pdbx_seq_one_letter_code
_entity_poly.pdbx_strand_id
1 'polypeptide(L)'
;MTAAKYREENECLYDNEELIEVNIETIAMEQFVEMYNEIEDNHSWNSIYQEIDKQSCKQERKLKLTTKIAHSWENAERNRYRNVLAYDTSRVVLKRGNSKESDYINASPLMVPAAKRNYILTQGPLSTTSNDFWQMVWEQNSTLIIMLNRLVEKGLPKYVIFPLIMLCQVFNFKNWGDFFLITLAFTLDGHQVEYCRINL
;
A
#
# COMPACT_ATOMS: atom_id res chain seq x y z
N MET A 1 8.39 39.97 38.32
CA MET A 1 9.07 39.05 37.39
C MET A 1 8.23 39.00 36.13
N THR A 2 8.74 39.56 35.04
CA THR A 2 8.03 39.82 33.78
C THR A 2 7.91 38.54 32.93
N ALA A 3 6.81 38.42 32.19
CA ALA A 3 6.47 37.28 31.31
C ALA A 3 7.54 36.95 30.25
N ALA A 4 8.50 37.84 30.00
CA ALA A 4 9.65 37.59 29.13
C ALA A 4 10.59 36.50 29.68
N LYS A 5 10.78 36.43 31.00
CA LYS A 5 11.69 35.45 31.63
C LYS A 5 11.13 34.01 31.58
N TYR A 6 9.81 33.88 31.60
CA TYR A 6 9.12 32.58 31.47
C TYR A 6 9.09 32.06 30.04
N ARG A 7 9.38 32.90 29.04
CA ARG A 7 9.39 32.53 27.61
C ARG A 7 10.78 32.05 27.18
N GLU A 8 11.85 32.69 27.65
CA GLU A 8 13.24 32.28 27.40
C GLU A 8 13.61 30.95 28.10
N GLU A 9 13.08 30.68 29.30
CA GLU A 9 13.37 29.42 30.02
C GLU A 9 12.64 28.19 29.41
N ASN A 10 11.59 28.40 28.61
CA ASN A 10 10.85 27.30 27.95
C ASN A 10 11.27 27.08 26.49
N GLU A 11 11.87 28.05 25.78
CA GLU A 11 12.41 27.85 24.42
C GLU A 11 13.56 26.82 24.40
N CYS A 12 14.46 26.85 25.38
CA CYS A 12 15.56 25.87 25.49
C CYS A 12 15.11 24.44 25.83
N LEU A 13 13.88 24.22 26.32
CA LEU A 13 13.38 22.88 26.64
C LEU A 13 12.80 22.19 25.40
N TYR A 14 12.19 22.94 24.48
CA TYR A 14 11.72 22.41 23.20
C TYR A 14 12.87 22.05 22.26
N ASP A 15 13.92 22.88 22.19
CA ASP A 15 15.09 22.59 21.35
C ASP A 15 15.84 21.32 21.79
N ASN A 16 15.88 21.03 23.10
CA ASN A 16 16.56 19.84 23.62
C ASN A 16 15.77 18.55 23.41
N GLU A 17 14.43 18.56 23.51
CA GLU A 17 13.61 17.39 23.21
C GLU A 17 13.69 17.03 21.72
N GLU A 18 13.62 18.02 20.84
CA GLU A 18 13.71 17.84 19.38
C GLU A 18 15.11 17.33 18.97
N LEU A 19 16.19 17.84 19.58
CA LEU A 19 17.54 17.34 19.37
C LEU A 19 17.75 15.92 19.89
N ILE A 20 17.13 15.54 21.02
CA ILE A 20 17.19 14.18 21.56
C ILE A 20 16.42 13.21 20.65
N GLU A 21 15.24 13.60 20.18
CA GLU A 21 14.40 12.79 19.30
C GLU A 21 15.08 12.55 17.94
N VAL A 22 15.67 13.59 17.34
CA VAL A 22 16.47 13.49 16.10
C VAL A 22 17.70 12.58 16.31
N ASN A 23 18.38 12.67 17.45
CA ASN A 23 19.55 11.85 17.73
C ASN A 23 19.18 10.38 17.96
N ILE A 24 18.04 10.10 18.60
CA ILE A 24 17.50 8.74 18.76
C ILE A 24 17.11 8.15 17.39
N GLU A 25 16.43 8.91 16.53
CA GLU A 25 16.08 8.46 15.18
C GLU A 25 17.33 8.16 14.33
N THR A 26 18.35 9.01 14.43
CA THR A 26 19.61 8.84 13.71
C THR A 26 20.35 7.58 14.18
N ILE A 27 20.48 7.39 15.50
CA ILE A 27 21.10 6.18 16.08
C ILE A 27 20.32 4.92 15.70
N ALA A 28 18.99 4.98 15.72
CA ALA A 28 18.15 3.85 15.31
C ALA A 28 18.33 3.50 13.82
N MET A 29 18.51 4.51 12.96
CA MET A 29 18.75 4.32 11.54
C MET A 29 20.13 3.72 11.27
N GLU A 30 21.17 4.16 11.98
CA GLU A 30 22.51 3.58 11.88
C GLU A 30 22.51 2.10 12.27
N GLN A 31 21.87 1.77 13.40
CA GLN A 31 21.70 0.38 13.85
C GLN A 31 20.94 -0.46 12.82
N PHE A 32 19.92 0.11 12.17
CA PHE A 32 19.17 -0.58 11.12
C PHE A 32 20.03 -0.86 9.88
N VAL A 33 20.87 0.10 9.48
CA VAL A 33 21.80 -0.06 8.34
C VAL A 33 22.85 -1.11 8.64
N GLU A 34 23.41 -1.12 9.85
CA GLU A 34 24.36 -2.17 10.27
C GLU A 34 23.72 -3.56 10.23
N MET A 35 22.52 -3.70 10.81
CA MET A 35 21.75 -4.94 10.76
C MET A 35 21.46 -5.38 9.32
N TYR A 36 21.07 -4.45 8.44
CA TYR A 36 20.84 -4.74 7.02
C TYR A 36 22.10 -5.30 6.35
N ASN A 37 23.24 -4.63 6.53
CA ASN A 37 24.50 -5.04 5.92
C ASN A 37 24.93 -6.42 6.42
N GLU A 38 24.79 -6.69 7.72
CA GLU A 38 25.10 -8.01 8.29
C GLU A 38 24.21 -9.11 7.67
N ILE A 39 22.91 -8.85 7.49
CA ILE A 39 21.99 -9.82 6.89
C ILE A 39 22.36 -10.10 5.44
N GLU A 40 22.67 -9.04 4.68
CA GLU A 40 23.06 -9.10 3.27
C GLU A 40 24.38 -9.87 3.09
N ASP A 41 25.42 -9.50 3.83
CA ASP A 41 26.73 -10.14 3.77
C ASP A 41 26.64 -11.63 4.10
N ASN A 42 25.84 -11.98 5.12
CA ASN A 42 25.60 -13.36 5.54
C ASN A 42 24.59 -14.12 4.66
N HIS A 43 23.97 -13.47 3.66
CA HIS A 43 22.94 -14.04 2.79
C HIS A 43 21.77 -14.67 3.58
N SER A 44 21.42 -14.06 4.71
CA SER A 44 20.56 -14.68 5.75
C SER A 44 19.08 -14.28 5.67
N TRP A 45 18.68 -13.55 4.62
CA TRP A 45 17.30 -13.12 4.38
C TRP A 45 16.25 -14.23 4.46
N ASN A 46 16.60 -15.45 4.05
CA ASN A 46 15.69 -16.60 4.14
C ASN A 46 15.22 -16.87 5.58
N SER A 47 16.12 -16.74 6.57
CA SER A 47 15.79 -16.92 7.98
C SER A 47 14.85 -15.82 8.48
N ILE A 48 15.06 -14.59 8.02
CA ILE A 48 14.20 -13.44 8.35
C ILE A 48 12.79 -13.66 7.79
N TYR A 49 12.67 -14.04 6.50
CA TYR A 49 11.36 -14.31 5.90
C TYR A 49 10.62 -15.46 6.58
N GLN A 50 11.34 -16.54 6.95
CA GLN A 50 10.74 -17.65 7.69
C GLN A 50 10.20 -17.22 9.06
N GLU A 51 10.92 -16.35 9.76
CA GLU A 51 10.45 -15.84 11.05
C GLU A 51 9.26 -14.89 10.90
N ILE A 52 9.23 -14.04 9.86
CA ILE A 52 8.08 -13.20 9.52
C ILE A 52 6.85 -14.07 9.24
N ASP A 53 6.98 -15.13 8.43
CA ASP A 53 5.89 -16.06 8.12
C ASP A 53 5.38 -16.75 9.39
N LYS A 54 6.28 -17.20 10.26
CA LYS A 54 5.94 -17.85 11.53
C LYS A 54 5.19 -16.90 12.47
N GLN A 55 5.63 -15.65 12.58
CA GLN A 55 4.93 -14.65 13.38
C GLN A 55 3.55 -14.33 12.81
N SER A 56 3.44 -14.20 11.48
CA SER A 56 2.18 -13.99 10.78
C SER A 56 1.20 -15.12 11.06
N CYS A 57 1.62 -16.38 10.88
CA CYS A 57 0.81 -17.56 11.18
C CYS A 57 0.33 -17.60 12.64
N LYS A 58 1.20 -17.23 13.59
CA LYS A 58 0.86 -17.18 15.02
C LYS A 58 -0.20 -16.10 15.28
N GLN A 59 -0.04 -14.93 14.67
CA GLN A 59 -0.95 -13.80 14.79
C GLN A 59 -2.32 -14.14 14.19
N GLU A 60 -2.36 -14.74 13.00
CA GLU A 60 -3.60 -15.19 12.35
C GLU A 60 -4.40 -16.14 13.24
N ARG A 61 -3.74 -17.15 13.85
CA ARG A 61 -4.38 -18.08 14.77
C ARG A 61 -4.88 -17.40 16.03
N LYS A 62 -4.08 -16.49 16.61
CA LYS A 62 -4.43 -15.74 17.82
C LYS A 62 -5.67 -14.88 17.60
N LEU A 63 -5.74 -14.20 16.45
CA LEU A 63 -6.84 -13.31 16.07
C LEU A 63 -8.00 -14.05 15.39
N LYS A 64 -7.84 -15.36 15.14
CA LYS A 64 -8.82 -16.22 14.45
C LYS A 64 -9.25 -15.64 13.10
N LEU A 65 -8.28 -15.13 12.34
CA LEU A 65 -8.53 -14.58 11.01
C LEU A 65 -8.97 -15.68 10.05
N THR A 66 -9.87 -15.37 9.13
CA THR A 66 -10.38 -16.29 8.12
C THR A 66 -10.37 -15.64 6.74
N THR A 67 -10.33 -16.46 5.69
CA THR A 67 -10.31 -16.05 4.28
C THR A 67 -11.42 -16.76 3.49
N LYS A 68 -12.54 -17.09 4.14
CA LYS A 68 -13.60 -17.91 3.56
C LYS A 68 -14.28 -17.23 2.37
N ILE A 69 -14.47 -15.92 2.43
CA ILE A 69 -15.05 -15.14 1.33
C ILE A 69 -14.10 -15.14 0.14
N ALA A 70 -12.80 -14.92 0.39
CA ALA A 70 -11.78 -14.94 -0.65
C ALA A 70 -11.63 -16.31 -1.32
N HIS A 71 -11.83 -17.39 -0.57
CA HIS A 71 -11.78 -18.78 -1.04
C HIS A 71 -13.08 -19.30 -1.65
N SER A 72 -14.17 -18.54 -1.61
CA SER A 72 -15.44 -19.00 -2.16
C SER A 72 -15.32 -19.26 -3.67
N TRP A 73 -16.12 -20.18 -4.20
CA TRP A 73 -16.02 -20.57 -5.61
C TRP A 73 -16.32 -19.40 -6.56
N GLU A 74 -17.14 -18.44 -6.12
CA GLU A 74 -17.43 -17.20 -6.85
C GLU A 74 -16.23 -16.23 -6.91
N ASN A 75 -15.33 -16.31 -5.93
CA ASN A 75 -14.27 -15.33 -5.70
C ASN A 75 -12.86 -15.86 -5.93
N ALA A 76 -12.66 -17.17 -6.00
CA ALA A 76 -11.34 -17.79 -6.14
C ALA A 76 -10.55 -17.21 -7.34
N GLU A 77 -11.22 -17.02 -8.48
CA GLU A 77 -10.64 -16.46 -9.72
C GLU A 77 -10.45 -14.93 -9.69
N ARG A 78 -10.88 -14.25 -8.62
CA ARG A 78 -10.66 -12.82 -8.40
C ARG A 78 -9.33 -12.55 -7.69
N ASN A 79 -8.64 -13.60 -7.22
CA ASN A 79 -7.35 -13.51 -6.55
C ASN A 79 -6.20 -13.78 -7.53
N ARG A 80 -5.20 -12.89 -7.55
CA ARG A 80 -4.01 -13.08 -8.38
C ARG A 80 -3.17 -14.26 -7.93
N TYR A 81 -3.08 -14.48 -6.62
CA TYR A 81 -2.34 -15.57 -6.01
C TYR A 81 -3.24 -16.32 -5.04
N ARG A 82 -3.20 -17.66 -5.09
CA ARG A 82 -4.05 -18.52 -4.25
C ARG A 82 -3.71 -18.45 -2.76
N ASN A 83 -2.48 -18.06 -2.44
CA ASN A 83 -1.95 -17.98 -1.08
C ASN A 83 -1.86 -16.54 -0.55
N VAL A 84 -2.36 -15.54 -1.29
CA VAL A 84 -2.37 -14.13 -0.85
C VAL A 84 -3.81 -13.63 -0.92
N LEU A 85 -4.50 -13.63 0.22
CA LEU A 85 -5.94 -13.42 0.30
C LEU A 85 -6.28 -12.37 1.35
N ALA A 86 -7.33 -11.58 1.08
CA ALA A 86 -7.86 -10.64 2.04
C ALA A 86 -8.62 -11.38 3.16
N TYR A 87 -8.41 -10.97 4.41
CA TYR A 87 -9.14 -11.53 5.55
C TYR A 87 -10.59 -11.07 5.57
N ASP A 88 -11.50 -11.95 5.93
CA ASP A 88 -12.95 -11.72 5.92
C ASP A 88 -13.34 -10.52 6.80
N THR A 89 -12.66 -10.34 7.93
CA THR A 89 -12.96 -9.29 8.93
C THR A 89 -12.42 -7.91 8.55
N SER A 90 -11.44 -7.83 7.65
CA SER A 90 -10.77 -6.57 7.31
C SER A 90 -10.85 -6.22 5.83
N ARG A 91 -11.32 -7.11 4.95
CA ARG A 91 -11.36 -6.84 3.51
C ARG A 91 -12.16 -5.58 3.20
N VAL A 92 -11.79 -4.92 2.12
CA VAL A 92 -12.67 -3.89 1.53
C VAL A 92 -13.90 -4.59 0.94
N VAL A 93 -15.08 -4.01 1.18
CA VAL A 93 -16.38 -4.52 0.72
C VAL A 93 -16.97 -3.52 -0.27
N LEU A 94 -17.20 -3.95 -1.51
CA LEU A 94 -17.74 -3.10 -2.56
C LEU A 94 -19.26 -2.94 -2.43
N LYS A 95 -19.77 -1.73 -2.69
CA LYS A 95 -21.22 -1.50 -2.64
C LYS A 95 -21.88 -2.03 -3.91
N ARG A 96 -22.75 -3.04 -3.78
CA ARG A 96 -23.44 -3.65 -4.94
C ARG A 96 -24.89 -3.21 -5.13
N GLY A 97 -25.44 -2.41 -4.21
CA GLY A 97 -26.85 -1.99 -4.27
C GLY A 97 -27.78 -3.21 -4.37
N ASN A 98 -28.58 -3.28 -5.43
CA ASN A 98 -29.48 -4.41 -5.70
C ASN A 98 -28.87 -5.50 -6.63
N SER A 99 -27.59 -5.37 -7.01
CA SER A 99 -26.91 -6.34 -7.86
C SER A 99 -26.64 -7.66 -7.12
N LYS A 100 -26.63 -8.77 -7.87
CA LYS A 100 -26.20 -10.09 -7.37
C LYS A 100 -24.70 -10.34 -7.55
N GLU A 101 -23.96 -9.34 -8.03
CA GLU A 101 -22.52 -9.42 -8.16
C GLU A 101 -21.84 -9.56 -6.79
N SER A 102 -20.71 -10.25 -6.77
CA SER A 102 -19.91 -10.43 -5.56
C SER A 102 -19.40 -9.08 -5.05
N ASP A 103 -19.50 -8.82 -3.75
CA ASP A 103 -18.94 -7.62 -3.09
C ASP A 103 -17.41 -7.69 -2.89
N TYR A 104 -16.78 -8.75 -3.39
CA TYR A 104 -15.40 -9.09 -3.08
C TYR A 104 -14.39 -8.41 -4.01
N ILE A 105 -13.39 -7.80 -3.38
CA ILE A 105 -12.12 -7.42 -3.97
C ILE A 105 -10.99 -7.83 -3.01
N ASN A 106 -9.86 -8.30 -3.55
CA ASN A 106 -8.68 -8.64 -2.76
C ASN A 106 -7.94 -7.35 -2.38
N ALA A 107 -8.43 -6.71 -1.31
CA ALA A 107 -7.89 -5.49 -0.76
C ALA A 107 -8.15 -5.43 0.74
N SER A 108 -7.22 -4.86 1.50
CA SER A 108 -7.36 -4.64 2.95
C SER A 108 -6.88 -3.22 3.32
N PRO A 109 -7.61 -2.49 4.16
CA PRO A 109 -7.15 -1.21 4.69
C PRO A 109 -5.99 -1.44 5.66
N LEU A 110 -5.03 -0.53 5.63
CA LEU A 110 -3.91 -0.45 6.55
C LEU A 110 -3.89 0.94 7.16
N MET A 111 -4.09 1.01 8.47
CA MET A 111 -3.90 2.23 9.24
C MET A 111 -2.45 2.28 9.71
N VAL A 112 -1.76 3.39 9.40
CA VAL A 112 -0.39 3.63 9.88
C VAL A 112 -0.42 4.87 10.77
N PRO A 113 -0.60 4.70 12.10
CA PRO A 113 -0.72 5.83 13.03
C PRO A 113 0.45 6.82 12.95
N ALA A 114 1.68 6.31 12.83
CA ALA A 114 2.89 7.13 12.73
C ALA A 114 2.86 8.07 11.52
N ALA A 115 2.35 7.60 10.38
CA ALA A 115 2.25 8.40 9.16
C ALA A 115 0.99 9.28 9.14
N LYS A 116 0.09 9.17 10.13
CA LYS A 116 -1.26 9.76 10.14
C LYS A 116 -2.00 9.53 8.83
N ARG A 117 -1.79 8.35 8.22
CA ARG A 117 -2.29 8.00 6.89
C ARG A 117 -2.95 6.63 6.91
N ASN A 118 -3.99 6.52 6.10
CA ASN A 118 -4.67 5.28 5.80
C ASN A 118 -4.31 4.87 4.38
N TYR A 119 -3.97 3.61 4.22
CA TYR A 119 -3.66 3.00 2.94
C TYR A 119 -4.65 1.87 2.67
N ILE A 120 -4.76 1.48 1.40
CA ILE A 120 -5.40 0.24 1.01
C ILE A 120 -4.33 -0.59 0.31
N LEU A 121 -4.01 -1.73 0.90
CA LEU A 121 -3.15 -2.72 0.29
C LEU A 121 -4.03 -3.59 -0.62
N THR A 122 -3.72 -3.66 -1.91
CA THR A 122 -4.47 -4.48 -2.86
C THR A 122 -3.53 -5.10 -3.88
N GLN A 123 -3.97 -6.24 -4.44
CA GLN A 123 -3.28 -6.83 -5.58
C GLN A 123 -3.33 -5.93 -6.81
N GLY A 124 -2.38 -6.10 -7.74
CA GLY A 124 -2.56 -5.54 -9.08
C GLY A 124 -3.83 -6.09 -9.73
N PRO A 125 -4.72 -5.25 -10.28
CA PRO A 125 -6.02 -5.70 -10.81
C PRO A 125 -5.85 -6.72 -11.94
N LEU A 126 -6.75 -7.69 -11.99
CA LEU A 126 -6.86 -8.66 -13.08
C LEU A 126 -7.78 -8.10 -14.16
N SER A 127 -7.76 -8.70 -15.36
CA SER A 127 -8.64 -8.26 -16.46
C SER A 127 -10.12 -8.33 -16.06
N THR A 128 -10.46 -9.32 -15.24
CA THR A 128 -11.79 -9.57 -14.69
C THR A 128 -12.16 -8.70 -13.49
N THR A 129 -11.19 -8.07 -12.80
CA THR A 129 -11.42 -7.28 -11.57
C THR A 129 -11.08 -5.80 -11.72
N SER A 130 -10.87 -5.34 -12.96
CA SER A 130 -10.51 -3.94 -13.24
C SER A 130 -11.62 -2.96 -12.86
N ASN A 131 -12.87 -3.29 -13.16
CA ASN A 131 -14.02 -2.45 -12.80
C ASN A 131 -14.18 -2.37 -11.28
N ASP A 132 -14.02 -3.51 -10.60
CA ASP A 132 -14.07 -3.59 -9.14
C ASP A 132 -12.98 -2.76 -8.47
N PHE A 133 -11.77 -2.73 -9.04
CA PHE A 133 -10.67 -1.90 -8.57
C PHE A 133 -11.00 -0.40 -8.69
N TRP A 134 -11.51 0.05 -9.84
CA TRP A 134 -11.88 1.46 -10.00
C TRP A 134 -13.08 1.86 -9.14
N GLN A 135 -14.05 0.95 -8.97
CA GLN A 135 -15.14 1.14 -8.04
C GLN A 135 -14.63 1.29 -6.61
N MET A 136 -13.67 0.47 -6.19
CA MET A 136 -13.01 0.60 -4.88
C MET A 136 -12.37 1.98 -4.72
N VAL A 137 -11.58 2.41 -5.70
CA VAL A 137 -10.88 3.71 -5.70
C VAL A 137 -11.88 4.86 -5.51
N TRP A 138 -13.00 4.82 -6.24
CA TRP A 138 -14.07 5.81 -6.13
C TRP A 138 -14.77 5.76 -4.76
N GLU A 139 -15.22 4.58 -4.32
CA GLU A 139 -15.95 4.41 -3.05
C GLU A 139 -15.11 4.78 -1.82
N GLN A 140 -13.79 4.59 -1.92
CA GLN A 140 -12.83 4.89 -0.85
C GLN A 140 -12.22 6.29 -1.00
N ASN A 141 -12.69 7.10 -1.95
CA ASN A 141 -12.21 8.47 -2.19
C ASN A 141 -10.68 8.55 -2.32
N SER A 142 -10.09 7.58 -3.01
CA SER A 142 -8.63 7.44 -3.12
C SER A 142 -8.09 8.39 -4.20
N THR A 143 -7.23 9.32 -3.79
CA THR A 143 -6.67 10.38 -4.67
C THR A 143 -5.28 10.04 -5.22
N LEU A 144 -4.67 8.96 -4.72
CA LEU A 144 -3.33 8.53 -5.10
C LEU A 144 -3.26 7.00 -5.16
N ILE A 145 -2.80 6.48 -6.30
CA ILE A 145 -2.45 5.07 -6.47
C ILE A 145 -0.93 4.98 -6.61
N ILE A 146 -0.28 4.17 -5.77
CA ILE A 146 1.16 3.89 -5.85
C ILE A 146 1.33 2.45 -6.34
N MET A 147 2.08 2.28 -7.44
CA MET A 147 2.42 0.95 -7.96
C MET A 147 3.88 0.63 -7.66
N LEU A 148 4.10 -0.45 -6.90
CA LEU A 148 5.45 -0.87 -6.46
C LEU A 148 6.13 -1.88 -7.39
N ASN A 149 5.45 -2.31 -8.45
CA ASN A 149 5.95 -3.34 -9.36
C ASN A 149 6.20 -2.75 -10.76
N ARG A 150 7.10 -3.40 -11.52
CA ARG A 150 7.32 -3.08 -12.93
C ARG A 150 6.19 -3.64 -13.79
N LEU A 151 5.87 -2.96 -14.89
CA LEU A 151 4.82 -3.37 -15.83
C LEU A 151 5.10 -4.74 -16.50
N VAL A 152 6.36 -5.07 -16.68
CA VAL A 152 6.84 -6.34 -17.25
C VAL A 152 7.83 -6.97 -16.28
N GLU A 153 7.62 -8.24 -15.96
CA GLU A 153 8.58 -9.03 -15.20
C GLU A 153 8.91 -10.31 -15.98
N LYS A 154 10.22 -10.58 -16.17
CA LYS A 154 10.74 -11.76 -16.88
C LYS A 154 10.14 -11.95 -18.29
N GLY A 155 9.88 -10.85 -19.00
CA GLY A 155 9.30 -10.86 -20.36
C GLY A 155 7.79 -11.12 -20.41
N LEU A 156 7.13 -11.34 -19.27
CA LEU A 156 5.68 -11.49 -19.18
C LEU A 156 5.06 -10.18 -18.69
N PRO A 157 4.07 -9.62 -19.40
CA PRO A 157 3.35 -8.45 -18.92
C PRO A 157 2.53 -8.83 -17.69
N LYS A 158 2.89 -8.31 -16.51
CA LYS A 158 2.09 -8.50 -15.28
C LYS A 158 0.79 -7.68 -15.31
N TYR A 159 0.74 -6.66 -16.19
CA TYR A 159 -0.31 -5.67 -16.27
C TYR A 159 -0.77 -5.52 -17.72
N VAL A 160 -1.97 -6.01 -18.02
CA VAL A 160 -2.69 -5.71 -19.28
C VAL A 160 -3.73 -4.60 -19.08
N ILE A 161 -3.85 -4.01 -17.86
CA ILE A 161 -4.86 -2.97 -17.57
C ILE A 161 -4.29 -1.58 -17.35
N PHE A 162 -3.03 -1.47 -16.91
CA PHE A 162 -2.31 -0.19 -16.95
C PHE A 162 -1.65 0.17 -18.30
N PRO A 163 -1.43 -0.72 -19.30
CA PRO A 163 -0.81 -0.32 -20.57
C PRO A 163 -1.79 0.37 -21.53
N LEU A 164 -3.07 0.56 -21.17
CA LEU A 164 -3.94 1.50 -21.90
C LEU A 164 -3.79 2.95 -21.41
N ILE A 165 -3.16 3.18 -20.26
CA ILE A 165 -2.92 4.54 -19.72
C ILE A 165 -1.60 5.12 -20.27
N MET A 166 -0.66 4.26 -20.72
CA MET A 166 0.61 4.70 -21.31
C MET A 166 0.55 5.10 -22.79
N LEU A 167 -0.56 4.88 -23.50
CA LEU A 167 -0.71 5.24 -24.93
C LEU A 167 -1.71 6.37 -25.22
N CYS A 168 -2.18 7.12 -24.22
CA CYS A 168 -2.92 8.36 -24.49
C CYS A 168 -1.99 9.58 -24.49
N GLN A 169 -1.03 9.62 -25.42
CA GLN A 169 -0.79 10.88 -26.11
C GLN A 169 -2.03 11.12 -27.00
N VAL A 170 -2.92 12.01 -26.55
CA VAL A 170 -4.04 12.59 -27.32
C VAL A 170 -5.21 11.64 -27.67
N PHE A 171 -6.25 11.73 -26.84
CA PHE A 171 -7.70 11.51 -27.09
C PHE A 171 -8.21 10.12 -27.57
N ASN A 172 -9.11 9.52 -26.78
CA ASN A 172 -10.52 9.38 -27.17
C ASN A 172 -11.41 8.97 -25.99
N PHE A 173 -12.50 9.72 -25.81
CA PHE A 173 -13.58 9.45 -24.86
C PHE A 173 -14.07 8.00 -24.97
N LYS A 174 -13.90 7.23 -23.89
CA LYS A 174 -14.90 6.26 -23.46
C LYS A 174 -15.39 6.74 -22.10
N ASN A 175 -16.62 7.23 -22.06
CA ASN A 175 -17.26 7.80 -20.87
C ASN A 175 -17.05 6.92 -19.63
N TRP A 176 -16.21 7.40 -18.71
CA TRP A 176 -16.21 7.00 -17.30
C TRP A 176 -16.30 8.27 -16.44
N GLY A 177 -17.34 9.09 -16.68
CA GLY A 177 -17.61 10.30 -15.89
C GLY A 177 -16.55 11.41 -15.98
N ASP A 178 -16.35 12.11 -14.85
CA ASP A 178 -15.69 13.43 -14.74
C ASP A 178 -14.20 13.40 -14.31
N PHE A 179 -13.51 12.26 -14.40
CA PHE A 179 -12.16 12.11 -13.81
C PHE A 179 -11.02 12.62 -14.69
N PHE A 180 -10.06 13.33 -14.06
CA PHE A 180 -8.75 13.65 -14.64
C PHE A 180 -7.67 12.78 -13.99
N LEU A 181 -6.97 11.98 -14.80
CA LEU A 181 -5.78 11.22 -14.38
C LEU A 181 -4.51 12.00 -14.70
N ILE A 182 -3.62 12.13 -13.72
CA ILE A 182 -2.25 12.61 -13.93
C ILE A 182 -1.31 11.48 -13.47
N THR A 183 -0.67 10.82 -14.43
CA THR A 183 0.41 9.88 -14.16
C THR A 183 1.72 10.64 -14.10
N LEU A 184 2.44 10.49 -12.99
CA LEU A 184 3.80 11.02 -12.83
C LEU A 184 4.69 9.81 -12.54
N ALA A 185 5.68 9.58 -13.40
CA ALA A 185 6.75 8.62 -13.13
C ALA A 185 7.97 9.41 -12.68
N PHE A 186 8.58 9.03 -11.56
CA PHE A 186 9.92 9.49 -11.22
C PHE A 186 10.84 8.29 -11.00
N THR A 187 12.11 8.49 -11.31
CA THR A 187 13.17 7.53 -10.98
C THR A 187 13.76 7.96 -9.65
N LEU A 188 13.67 7.10 -8.63
CA LEU A 188 14.41 7.26 -7.38
C LEU A 188 15.51 6.20 -7.37
N ASP A 189 16.78 6.62 -7.32
CA ASP A 189 17.95 5.73 -7.21
C ASP A 189 17.99 4.56 -8.22
N GLY A 190 17.60 4.83 -9.47
CA GLY A 190 17.58 3.81 -10.55
C GLY A 190 16.37 2.87 -10.53
N HIS A 191 15.47 2.99 -9.55
CA HIS A 191 14.20 2.29 -9.50
C HIS A 191 13.07 3.18 -10.04
N GLN A 192 12.34 2.68 -11.04
CA GLN A 192 11.13 3.34 -11.53
C GLN A 192 10.02 3.14 -10.52
N VAL A 193 9.53 4.24 -9.94
CA VAL A 193 8.34 4.25 -9.10
C VAL A 193 7.25 5.01 -9.84
N GLU A 194 6.17 4.29 -10.18
CA GLU A 194 5.04 4.86 -10.90
C GLU A 194 3.89 5.13 -9.94
N TYR A 195 3.32 6.33 -10.02
CA TYR A 195 2.11 6.66 -9.29
C TYR A 195 1.12 7.42 -10.17
N CYS A 196 -0.14 7.28 -9.83
CA CYS A 196 -1.24 7.95 -10.50
C CYS A 196 -1.96 8.84 -9.48
N ARG A 197 -1.94 10.15 -9.74
CA ARG A 197 -2.76 11.11 -8.99
C ARG A 197 -4.12 11.21 -9.67
N ILE A 198 -5.17 11.06 -8.87
CA ILE A 198 -6.55 11.14 -9.28
C ILE A 198 -7.10 12.45 -8.72
N ASN A 199 -7.59 13.32 -9.60
CA ASN A 199 -8.37 14.46 -9.19
C ASN A 199 -9.84 14.04 -9.22
N LEU A 200 -10.44 13.95 -8.03
CA LEU A 200 -11.85 13.66 -7.80
C LEU A 200 -12.65 14.96 -7.71
#